data_AF-A0A0K6S6D1-F1
#
_entry.id   AF-A0A0K6S6D1-F1
#
_cell.length_a   1.000
_cell.length_b   1.000
_cell.length_c   1.000
_cell.angle_alpha   90.00
_cell.angle_beta   90.00
_cell.angle_gamma   90.00
#
_symmetry.space_group_name_H-M   'P 1'
#
loop_
_entity.id
_entity.type
_entity.pdbx_description
1 polymer ?
#
loop_
_entity_poly.entity_id
_entity_poly.type
_entity_poly.pdbx_seq_one_letter_code
_entity_poly.pdbx_strand_id
1 'polypeptide(L)'
;MNQKEKHVDVNALKEAEFVCSLTTLVSLLFFHAAHFIGADLGANPNLHVRLVSLGTSATYQKLVLSSFHFSKRHYWILSLTDTGLFVGNALHHVGRDFLLPGLACLVFFPVSGYLLDRLRTRSYFDSLGDADALRSTAEETLKRFISYIMHEIRGPLSGTTLLAGDFHLSLQTLLQHELTEEEAAPGPRTESETVERHRKIKAQIARMVELTRLMRPQLDKMRGWLHQTIHFRDGEFFPLDWFVVSLHVARTAT
;
A
#
# COMPACT_ATOMS: atom_id res chain seq x y z
N MET A 1 7.74 -15.23 3.01
CA MET A 1 6.48 -15.56 2.30
C MET A 1 6.75 -15.41 0.81
N ASN A 2 6.69 -16.51 0.04
CA ASN A 2 6.79 -16.45 -1.41
C ASN A 2 5.55 -15.73 -1.95
N GLN A 3 5.70 -14.50 -2.44
CA GLN A 3 4.77 -13.95 -3.43
C GLN A 3 4.92 -14.83 -4.68
N LYS A 4 4.22 -15.97 -4.70
CA LYS A 4 3.83 -16.57 -5.98
C LYS A 4 2.99 -15.50 -6.65
N GLU A 5 3.58 -14.81 -7.62
CA GLU A 5 2.84 -13.99 -8.57
C GLU A 5 1.62 -14.81 -8.97
N LYS A 6 0.45 -14.33 -8.54
CA LYS A 6 -0.81 -14.97 -8.85
C LYS A 6 -1.01 -14.70 -10.32
N HIS A 7 -0.43 -15.55 -11.16
CA HIS A 7 -0.50 -15.45 -12.60
C HIS A 7 -1.98 -15.47 -12.95
N VAL A 8 -2.52 -14.29 -13.22
CA VAL A 8 -3.95 -14.15 -13.49
C VAL A 8 -4.18 -14.88 -14.80
N ASP A 9 -5.02 -15.91 -14.77
CA ASP A 9 -5.35 -16.66 -15.97
C ASP A 9 -6.14 -15.75 -16.91
N VAL A 10 -5.47 -15.29 -17.95
CA VAL A 10 -6.02 -14.41 -18.99
C VAL A 10 -7.23 -15.07 -19.65
N ASN A 11 -7.29 -16.40 -19.72
CA ASN A 11 -8.43 -17.11 -20.31
C ASN A 11 -9.65 -17.03 -19.39
N ALA A 12 -9.48 -17.21 -18.09
CA ALA A 12 -10.56 -17.06 -17.11
C ALA A 12 -11.15 -15.64 -17.11
N LEU A 13 -10.31 -14.61 -17.29
CA LEU A 13 -10.78 -13.23 -17.44
C LEU A 13 -11.61 -13.02 -18.72
N LYS A 14 -11.16 -13.56 -19.86
CA LYS A 14 -11.90 -13.46 -21.13
C LYS A 14 -13.25 -14.17 -21.06
N GLU A 15 -13.29 -15.33 -20.41
CA GLU A 15 -14.54 -16.08 -20.20
C GLU A 15 -15.51 -15.30 -19.31
N ALA A 16 -15.03 -14.78 -18.18
CA ALA A 16 -15.84 -13.95 -17.29
C ALA A 16 -16.37 -12.70 -18.00
N GLU A 17 -15.53 -12.04 -18.80
CA GLU A 17 -15.93 -10.88 -19.61
C GLU A 17 -17.02 -11.26 -20.62
N PHE A 18 -16.84 -12.39 -21.34
CA PHE A 18 -17.82 -12.87 -22.30
C PHE A 18 -19.17 -13.16 -21.64
N VAL A 19 -19.19 -13.89 -20.52
CA VAL A 19 -20.41 -14.19 -19.76
C VAL A 19 -21.09 -12.91 -19.30
N CYS A 20 -20.34 -11.97 -18.71
CA CYS A 20 -20.88 -10.69 -18.27
C CYS A 20 -21.46 -9.87 -19.42
N SER A 21 -20.79 -9.85 -20.58
CA SER A 21 -21.27 -9.16 -21.77
C SER A 21 -22.56 -9.78 -22.30
N LEU A 22 -22.66 -11.11 -22.31
CA LEU A 22 -23.85 -11.83 -22.75
C LEU A 22 -25.03 -11.60 -21.81
N THR A 23 -24.81 -11.67 -20.49
CA THR A 23 -25.84 -11.35 -19.49
C THR A 23 -26.34 -9.92 -19.64
N THR A 24 -25.43 -8.98 -19.89
CA THR A 24 -25.78 -7.56 -20.11
C THR A 24 -26.56 -7.36 -21.41
N LEU A 25 -26.22 -8.09 -22.47
CA LEU A 25 -26.97 -8.06 -23.72
C LEU A 25 -28.40 -8.56 -23.52
N VAL A 26 -28.57 -9.67 -22.80
CA VAL A 26 -29.88 -10.26 -22.51
C VAL A 26 -30.72 -9.31 -21.65
N SER A 27 -30.15 -8.74 -20.58
CA SER A 27 -30.89 -7.81 -19.72
C SER A 27 -31.34 -6.55 -20.49
N LEU A 28 -30.52 -6.10 -21.43
CA LEU A 28 -30.81 -4.98 -22.29
C LEU A 28 -31.97 -5.26 -23.26
N LEU A 29 -32.01 -6.45 -23.85
CA LEU A 29 -33.15 -6.89 -24.67
C LEU A 29 -34.44 -6.94 -23.86
N PHE A 30 -34.40 -7.51 -22.64
CA PHE A 30 -35.56 -7.53 -21.75
C PHE A 30 -36.02 -6.13 -21.36
N PHE A 31 -35.09 -5.23 -21.06
CA PHE A 31 -35.40 -3.83 -20.72
C PHE A 31 -36.14 -3.11 -21.84
N HIS A 32 -35.62 -3.19 -23.08
CA HIS A 32 -36.26 -2.56 -24.24
C HIS A 32 -37.59 -3.23 -24.61
N ALA A 33 -37.71 -4.55 -24.49
CA ALA A 33 -38.97 -5.27 -24.71
C ALA A 33 -40.04 -4.87 -23.67
N ALA A 34 -39.66 -4.73 -22.41
CA ALA A 34 -40.58 -4.27 -21.35
C ALA A 34 -41.08 -2.85 -21.62
N HIS A 35 -40.18 -1.96 -22.05
CA HIS A 35 -40.56 -0.60 -22.44
C HIS A 35 -41.50 -0.59 -23.66
N PHE A 36 -41.25 -1.43 -24.66
CA PHE A 36 -42.09 -1.58 -25.85
C PHE A 36 -43.50 -2.10 -25.50
N ILE A 37 -43.60 -3.14 -24.67
CA ILE A 37 -44.90 -3.71 -24.27
C ILE A 37 -45.67 -2.72 -23.38
N GLY A 38 -45.01 -2.11 -22.39
CA GLY A 38 -45.67 -1.14 -21.50
C GLY A 38 -46.14 0.11 -22.23
N ALA A 39 -45.48 0.42 -23.35
CA ALA A 39 -45.86 1.47 -24.26
C ALA A 39 -47.18 1.21 -25.01
N ASP A 40 -47.42 -0.04 -25.42
CA ASP A 40 -48.63 -0.46 -26.14
C ASP A 40 -49.82 -0.67 -25.22
N LEU A 41 -49.58 -1.04 -23.96
CA LEU A 41 -50.62 -1.21 -22.94
C LEU A 41 -51.22 0.11 -22.43
N GLY A 42 -50.88 1.25 -23.04
CA GLY A 42 -51.51 2.54 -22.74
C GLY A 42 -51.13 3.15 -21.38
N ALA A 43 -50.06 2.67 -20.74
CA ALA A 43 -49.67 3.08 -19.38
C ALA A 43 -49.30 4.58 -19.26
N ASN A 44 -49.08 5.28 -20.37
CA ASN A 44 -48.80 6.72 -20.39
C ASN A 44 -49.33 7.36 -21.69
N PRO A 45 -50.32 8.28 -21.62
CA PRO A 45 -50.88 8.93 -22.81
C PRO A 45 -49.92 9.98 -23.43
N ASN A 46 -48.96 10.50 -22.65
CA ASN A 46 -48.04 11.54 -23.13
C ASN A 46 -46.80 10.93 -23.80
N LEU A 47 -46.82 10.88 -25.14
CA LEU A 47 -45.71 10.39 -25.98
C LEU A 47 -44.38 11.10 -25.67
N HIS A 48 -44.39 12.41 -25.44
CA HIS A 48 -43.17 13.19 -25.15
C HIS A 48 -42.48 12.75 -23.86
N VAL A 49 -43.24 12.56 -22.78
CA VAL A 49 -42.69 12.12 -21.48
C VAL A 49 -42.05 10.74 -21.62
N ARG A 50 -42.68 9.86 -22.42
CA ARG A 50 -42.15 8.52 -22.71
C ARG A 50 -40.84 8.57 -23.48
N LEU A 51 -40.75 9.38 -24.53
CA LEU A 51 -39.51 9.52 -25.31
C LEU A 51 -38.36 10.09 -24.47
N VAL A 52 -38.65 11.08 -23.63
CA VAL A 52 -37.66 11.65 -22.71
C VAL A 52 -37.19 10.60 -21.70
N SER A 53 -38.13 9.84 -21.12
CA SER A 53 -37.81 8.75 -20.19
C SER A 53 -36.94 7.68 -20.86
N LEU A 54 -37.33 7.23 -22.05
CA LEU A 54 -36.59 6.22 -22.82
C LEU A 54 -35.18 6.71 -23.20
N GLY A 55 -35.05 7.96 -23.64
CA GLY A 55 -33.74 8.56 -23.96
C GLY A 55 -32.84 8.73 -22.74
N THR A 56 -33.45 9.09 -21.60
CA THR A 56 -32.76 9.18 -20.31
C THR A 56 -32.23 7.80 -19.89
N SER A 57 -33.08 6.76 -19.97
CA SER A 57 -32.68 5.39 -19.68
C SER A 57 -31.57 4.87 -20.59
N ALA A 58 -31.65 5.14 -21.90
CA ALA A 58 -30.58 4.79 -22.84
C ALA A 58 -29.26 5.46 -22.46
N THR A 59 -29.30 6.74 -22.06
CA THR A 59 -28.11 7.48 -21.60
C THR A 59 -27.54 6.88 -20.32
N TYR A 60 -28.37 6.58 -19.31
CA TYR A 60 -27.92 5.91 -18.09
C TYR A 60 -27.31 4.53 -18.37
N GLN A 61 -27.91 3.76 -19.29
CA GLN A 61 -27.38 2.46 -19.67
C GLN A 61 -25.98 2.58 -20.28
N LYS A 62 -25.69 3.63 -21.07
CA LYS A 62 -24.33 3.90 -21.56
C LYS A 62 -23.35 4.21 -20.44
N LEU A 63 -23.76 4.98 -19.44
CA LEU A 63 -22.92 5.28 -18.27
C LEU A 63 -22.59 4.00 -17.50
N VAL A 64 -23.59 3.13 -17.31
CA VAL A 64 -23.40 1.81 -16.69
C VAL A 64 -22.46 0.93 -17.53
N LEU A 65 -22.68 0.84 -18.85
CA LEU A 65 -21.80 0.11 -19.76
C LEU A 65 -20.37 0.65 -19.75
N SER A 66 -20.19 1.97 -19.68
CA SER A 66 -18.87 2.59 -19.55
C SER A 66 -18.20 2.25 -18.24
N SER A 67 -18.94 1.88 -17.19
CA SER A 67 -18.38 1.49 -15.90
C SER A 67 -17.80 0.06 -15.94
N PHE A 68 -18.44 -0.84 -16.69
CA PHE A 68 -17.93 -2.18 -16.95
C PHE A 68 -16.76 -2.12 -17.94
N HIS A 69 -15.57 -2.55 -17.53
CA HIS A 69 -14.34 -2.51 -18.34
C HIS A 69 -14.34 -3.59 -19.43
N PHE A 70 -15.36 -3.60 -20.29
CA PHE A 70 -15.45 -4.53 -21.40
C PHE A 70 -14.36 -4.25 -22.44
N SER A 71 -13.95 -5.29 -23.15
CA SER A 71 -13.17 -5.14 -24.37
C SER A 71 -13.93 -4.28 -25.38
N LYS A 72 -13.17 -3.59 -26.22
CA LYS A 72 -13.73 -2.67 -27.24
C LYS A 72 -14.80 -3.35 -28.09
N ARG A 73 -14.64 -4.63 -28.43
CA ARG A 73 -15.60 -5.38 -29.24
C ARG A 73 -16.94 -5.54 -28.53
N HIS A 74 -16.93 -6.07 -27.31
CA HIS A 74 -18.15 -6.25 -26.53
C HIS A 74 -18.84 -4.91 -26.22
N TYR A 75 -18.07 -3.87 -25.90
CA TYR A 75 -18.59 -2.53 -25.70
C TYR A 75 -19.34 -2.00 -26.93
N TRP A 76 -18.72 -2.08 -28.12
CA TRP A 76 -19.36 -1.61 -29.35
C TRP A 76 -20.61 -2.41 -29.71
N ILE A 77 -20.58 -3.74 -29.55
CA ILE A 77 -21.75 -4.60 -29.81
C ILE A 77 -22.90 -4.20 -28.87
N LEU A 78 -22.64 -4.10 -27.56
CA LEU A 78 -23.65 -3.72 -26.57
C LEU A 78 -24.17 -2.31 -26.82
N SER A 79 -23.28 -1.37 -27.14
CA SER A 79 -23.65 0.03 -27.37
C SER A 79 -24.46 0.20 -28.66
N LEU A 80 -24.06 -0.42 -29.76
CA LEU A 80 -24.82 -0.34 -31.01
C LEU A 80 -26.18 -1.04 -30.88
N THR A 81 -26.24 -2.19 -30.19
CA THR A 81 -27.50 -2.92 -29.97
C THR A 81 -28.48 -2.06 -29.16
N ASP A 82 -28.03 -1.47 -28.06
CA ASP A 82 -28.84 -0.58 -27.23
C ASP A 82 -29.37 0.63 -27.98
N THR A 83 -28.52 1.30 -28.75
CA THR A 83 -28.95 2.45 -29.55
C THR A 83 -29.88 2.03 -30.68
N GLY A 84 -29.66 0.87 -31.29
CA GLY A 84 -30.55 0.30 -32.30
C GLY A 84 -31.93 -0.01 -31.76
N LEU A 85 -32.02 -0.65 -30.58
CA LEU A 85 -33.28 -0.94 -29.90
C LEU A 85 -34.01 0.34 -29.48
N PHE A 86 -33.28 1.32 -28.95
CA PHE A 86 -33.81 2.65 -28.64
C PHE A 86 -34.44 3.31 -29.87
N VAL A 87 -33.69 3.39 -30.97
CA VAL A 87 -34.17 4.03 -32.22
C VAL A 87 -35.31 3.24 -32.84
N GLY A 88 -35.27 1.90 -32.80
CA GLY A 88 -36.36 1.05 -33.27
C GLY A 88 -37.65 1.29 -32.48
N ASN A 89 -37.57 1.31 -31.16
CA ASN A 89 -38.71 1.61 -30.28
C ASN A 89 -39.27 3.01 -30.53
N ALA A 90 -38.40 4.02 -30.64
CA ALA A 90 -38.83 5.39 -30.91
C ALA A 90 -39.46 5.54 -32.30
N LEU A 91 -38.89 4.91 -33.34
CA LEU A 91 -39.42 4.94 -34.70
C LEU A 91 -40.78 4.23 -34.78
N HIS A 92 -40.98 3.15 -34.02
CA HIS A 92 -42.27 2.46 -33.95
C HIS A 92 -43.38 3.34 -33.39
N HIS A 93 -43.13 4.06 -32.28
CA HIS A 93 -44.16 4.86 -31.62
C HIS A 93 -44.35 6.27 -32.21
N VAL A 94 -43.29 6.89 -32.73
CA VAL A 94 -43.35 8.25 -33.29
C VAL A 94 -43.59 8.23 -34.80
N GLY A 95 -43.22 7.13 -35.47
CA GLY A 95 -43.29 7.02 -36.91
C GLY A 95 -42.17 7.80 -37.61
N ARG A 96 -42.41 8.15 -38.87
CA ARG A 96 -41.38 8.68 -39.80
C ARG A 96 -40.75 10.00 -39.36
N ASP A 97 -41.44 10.79 -38.54
CA ASP A 97 -40.94 12.07 -38.04
C ASP A 97 -39.67 11.89 -37.17
N PHE A 98 -39.46 10.70 -36.62
CA PHE A 98 -38.27 10.38 -35.85
C PHE A 98 -37.09 9.85 -36.69
N LEU A 99 -37.22 9.70 -38.01
CA LEU A 99 -36.16 9.08 -38.81
C LEU A 99 -34.86 9.88 -38.79
N LEU A 100 -34.92 11.20 -39.00
CA LEU A 100 -33.74 12.05 -38.98
C LEU A 100 -33.12 12.19 -37.58
N PRO A 101 -33.89 12.47 -36.50
CA PRO A 101 -33.38 12.42 -35.13
C PRO A 101 -32.79 11.05 -34.75
N GLY A 102 -33.43 9.96 -35.16
CA GLY A 102 -32.98 8.59 -34.90
C GLY A 102 -31.62 8.29 -35.54
N LEU A 103 -31.39 8.72 -36.78
CA LEU A 103 -30.08 8.62 -37.43
C LEU A 103 -29.00 9.40 -36.67
N ALA A 104 -29.32 10.60 -36.18
CA ALA A 104 -28.40 11.37 -35.35
C ALA A 104 -28.09 10.64 -34.03
N CYS A 105 -29.09 10.04 -33.38
CA CYS A 105 -28.92 9.24 -32.16
C CYS A 105 -28.03 8.00 -32.38
N LEU A 106 -28.14 7.32 -33.53
CA LEU A 106 -27.30 6.16 -33.88
C LEU A 106 -25.80 6.50 -33.91
N VAL A 107 -25.46 7.75 -34.23
CA VAL A 107 -24.07 8.22 -34.21
C VAL A 107 -23.71 8.81 -32.85
N PHE A 108 -24.57 9.68 -32.32
CA PHE A 108 -24.28 10.45 -31.12
C PHE A 108 -24.10 9.57 -29.87
N PHE A 109 -24.99 8.62 -29.62
CA PHE A 109 -24.94 7.84 -28.38
C PHE A 109 -23.72 6.91 -28.30
N PRO A 110 -23.35 6.14 -29.34
CA PRO A 110 -22.16 5.31 -29.27
C PRO A 110 -20.87 6.13 -29.19
N VAL A 111 -20.79 7.27 -29.92
CA VAL A 111 -19.61 8.15 -29.90
C VAL A 111 -19.45 8.83 -28.54
N SER A 112 -20.52 9.39 -27.97
CA SER A 112 -20.47 10.01 -26.64
C SER A 112 -20.10 9.00 -25.55
N GLY A 113 -20.67 7.80 -25.58
CA GLY A 113 -20.28 6.73 -24.67
C GLY A 113 -18.81 6.34 -24.82
N TYR A 114 -18.30 6.24 -26.06
CA TYR A 114 -16.89 5.94 -26.33
C TYR A 114 -15.94 7.03 -25.81
N LEU A 115 -16.32 8.31 -25.99
CA LEU A 115 -15.56 9.43 -25.47
C LEU A 115 -15.52 9.43 -23.94
N LEU A 116 -16.63 9.12 -23.28
CA LEU A 116 -16.69 8.99 -21.82
C LEU A 116 -15.79 7.86 -21.31
N ASP A 117 -15.81 6.69 -21.97
CA ASP A 117 -14.90 5.60 -21.62
C ASP A 117 -13.44 6.03 -21.76
N ARG A 118 -13.09 6.72 -22.85
CA ARG A 118 -11.73 7.25 -23.07
C ARG A 118 -11.30 8.27 -22.02
N LEU A 119 -12.17 9.20 -21.66
CA LEU A 119 -11.90 10.21 -20.63
C LEU A 119 -11.65 9.54 -19.28
N ARG A 120 -12.48 8.55 -18.93
CA ARG A 120 -12.34 7.78 -17.69
C ARG A 120 -11.03 7.00 -17.66
N THR A 121 -10.73 6.21 -18.70
CA THR A 121 -9.51 5.41 -18.75
C THR A 121 -8.27 6.28 -18.63
N ARG A 122 -8.25 7.41 -19.34
CA ARG A 122 -7.14 8.37 -19.26
C ARG A 122 -7.03 8.98 -17.86
N SER A 123 -8.13 9.48 -17.31
CA SER A 123 -8.14 10.05 -15.96
C SER A 123 -7.73 9.04 -14.89
N TYR A 124 -8.13 7.77 -15.03
CA TYR A 124 -7.78 6.71 -14.10
C TYR A 124 -6.29 6.36 -14.17
N PHE A 125 -5.75 6.16 -15.38
CA PHE A 125 -4.32 5.87 -15.54
C PHE A 125 -3.43 7.06 -15.17
N ASP A 126 -3.84 8.29 -15.47
CA ASP A 126 -3.13 9.49 -15.05
C ASP A 126 -3.13 9.57 -13.50
N SER A 127 -4.27 9.30 -12.85
CA SER A 127 -4.34 9.26 -11.37
C SER A 127 -3.51 8.14 -10.74
N LEU A 128 -3.42 6.98 -11.38
CA LEU A 128 -2.56 5.88 -10.93
C LEU A 128 -1.09 6.23 -11.12
N GLY A 129 -0.72 6.84 -12.25
CA GLY A 129 0.63 7.30 -12.51
C GLY A 129 1.07 8.34 -11.48
N ASP A 130 0.20 9.29 -11.15
CA ASP A 130 0.46 10.28 -10.11
C ASP A 130 0.60 9.64 -8.73
N ALA A 131 -0.22 8.65 -8.40
CA ALA A 131 -0.13 7.91 -7.13
C ALA A 131 1.17 7.11 -7.03
N ASP A 132 1.58 6.43 -8.09
CA ASP A 132 2.84 5.68 -8.14
C ASP A 132 4.06 6.61 -8.08
N ALA A 133 4.00 7.77 -8.74
CA ALA A 133 5.03 8.81 -8.65
C ALA A 133 5.14 9.40 -7.24
N LEU A 134 4.00 9.71 -6.59
CA LEU A 134 3.96 10.16 -5.20
C LEU A 134 4.49 9.10 -4.24
N ARG A 135 4.16 7.83 -4.48
CA ARG A 135 4.69 6.72 -3.69
C ARG A 135 6.20 6.59 -3.86
N SER A 136 6.71 6.63 -5.09
CA SER A 136 8.14 6.53 -5.38
C SER A 136 8.93 7.67 -4.73
N THR A 137 8.43 8.91 -4.81
CA THR A 137 9.06 10.08 -4.18
C THR A 137 9.02 10.01 -2.65
N ALA A 138 7.94 9.49 -2.05
CA ALA A 138 7.86 9.25 -0.62
C ALA A 138 8.85 8.16 -0.16
N GLU A 139 8.96 7.05 -0.91
CA GLU A 139 9.92 5.98 -0.64
C GLU A 139 11.37 6.47 -0.76
N GLU A 140 11.68 7.31 -1.75
CA GLU A 140 13.00 7.92 -1.89
C GLU A 140 13.32 8.89 -0.74
N THR A 141 12.35 9.72 -0.35
CA THR A 141 12.50 10.66 0.78
C THR A 141 12.73 9.91 2.09
N LEU A 142 12.00 8.83 2.32
CA LEU A 142 12.18 7.96 3.48
C LEU A 142 13.58 7.32 3.48
N LYS A 143 14.06 6.80 2.34
CA LYS A 143 15.42 6.25 2.21
C LYS A 143 16.49 7.29 2.56
N ARG A 144 16.35 8.52 2.07
CA ARG A 144 17.28 9.63 2.39
C ARG A 144 17.26 9.97 3.88
N PHE A 145 16.08 10.04 4.48
CA PHE A 145 15.92 10.32 5.91
C PHE A 145 16.54 9.23 6.80
N ILE A 146 16.29 7.95 6.49
CA ILE A 146 16.89 6.83 7.23
C ILE A 146 18.42 6.86 7.10
N SER A 147 18.93 7.07 5.89
CA SER A 147 20.37 7.19 5.66
C SER A 147 20.98 8.36 6.46
N TYR A 148 20.27 9.47 6.59
CA TYR A 148 20.72 10.61 7.40
C TYR A 148 20.78 10.26 8.89
N ILE A 149 19.72 9.69 9.45
CA ILE A 149 19.69 9.24 10.85
C ILE A 149 20.84 8.27 11.14
N MET A 150 21.07 7.31 10.26
CA MET A 150 22.15 6.34 10.45
C MET A 150 23.54 6.97 10.41
N HIS A 151 23.74 7.95 9.52
CA HIS A 151 24.99 8.69 9.47
C HIS A 151 25.22 9.44 10.79
N GLU A 152 24.18 10.10 11.29
CA GLU A 152 24.26 10.92 12.49
C GLU A 152 24.45 10.09 13.77
N ILE A 153 23.84 8.90 13.86
CA ILE A 153 23.98 8.02 15.05
C ILE A 153 25.33 7.28 15.05
N ARG A 154 25.97 7.07 13.91
CA ARG A 154 27.25 6.32 13.84
C ARG A 154 28.35 6.96 14.69
N GLY A 155 28.46 8.28 14.68
CA GLY A 155 29.46 9.03 15.44
C GLY A 155 29.30 8.86 16.95
N PRO A 156 28.15 9.29 17.53
CA PRO A 156 27.86 9.15 18.95
C PRO A 156 27.97 7.70 19.43
N LEU A 157 27.44 6.74 18.66
CA LEU A 157 27.49 5.34 19.05
C LEU A 157 28.93 4.83 19.11
N SER A 158 29.75 5.13 18.10
CA SER A 158 31.18 4.76 18.11
C SER A 158 31.90 5.36 19.32
N GLY A 159 31.60 6.62 19.66
CA GLY A 159 32.16 7.28 20.84
C GLY A 159 31.72 6.62 22.15
N THR A 160 30.42 6.31 22.30
CA THR A 160 29.89 5.66 23.51
C THR A 160 30.44 4.24 23.67
N THR A 161 30.57 3.45 22.60
CA THR A 161 31.15 2.10 22.69
C THR A 161 32.61 2.14 23.14
N LEU A 162 33.39 3.12 22.64
CA LEU A 162 34.78 3.32 23.08
C LEU A 162 34.84 3.71 24.55
N LEU A 163 34.07 4.72 24.98
CA LEU A 163 34.04 5.16 26.38
C LEU A 163 33.58 4.06 27.34
N ALA A 164 32.59 3.26 26.96
CA ALA A 164 32.15 2.11 27.75
C ALA A 164 33.23 1.02 27.85
N GLY A 165 34.05 0.85 26.80
CA GLY A 165 35.23 -0.01 26.81
C GLY A 165 36.28 0.46 27.80
N ASP A 166 36.69 1.73 27.70
CA ASP A 166 37.72 2.34 28.56
C ASP A 166 37.29 2.40 30.03
N PHE A 167 36.01 2.71 30.27
CA PHE A 167 35.43 2.74 31.60
C PHE A 167 35.42 1.34 32.24
N HIS A 168 35.07 0.30 31.47
CA HIS A 168 35.12 -1.07 31.95
C HIS A 168 36.54 -1.49 32.35
N LEU A 169 37.54 -1.19 31.51
CA LEU A 169 38.94 -1.50 31.78
C LEU A 169 39.45 -0.76 33.02
N SER A 170 39.14 0.53 33.14
CA SER A 170 39.53 1.34 34.30
C SER A 170 38.97 0.77 35.61
N LEU A 171 37.70 0.35 35.62
CA LEU A 171 37.10 -0.29 36.79
C LEU A 171 37.72 -1.65 37.12
N GLN A 172 38.10 -2.44 36.12
CA GLN A 172 38.80 -3.71 36.33
C GLN A 172 40.19 -3.50 36.94
N THR A 173 40.94 -2.50 36.46
CA THR A 173 42.26 -2.16 37.02
C THR A 173 42.15 -1.68 38.46
N LEU A 174 41.16 -0.84 38.79
CA LEU A 174 40.90 -0.43 40.17
C LEU A 174 40.57 -1.62 41.08
N LEU A 175 39.73 -2.55 40.61
CA LEU A 175 39.39 -3.75 41.37
C LEU A 175 40.62 -4.65 41.62
N GLN A 176 41.52 -4.77 40.64
CA GLN A 176 42.76 -5.55 40.77
C GLN A 176 43.75 -4.90 41.73
N HIS A 177 43.89 -3.57 41.70
CA HIS A 177 44.77 -2.84 42.63
C HIS A 177 44.33 -3.04 44.09
N GLU A 178 43.03 -2.89 44.34
CA GLU A 178 42.42 -3.11 45.66
C GLU A 178 42.61 -4.55 46.15
N LEU A 179 42.53 -5.55 45.26
CA LEU A 179 42.82 -6.94 45.61
C LEU A 179 44.29 -7.18 45.96
N THR A 180 45.21 -6.46 45.32
CA THR A 180 46.66 -6.64 45.52
C THR A 180 47.15 -5.92 46.78
N GLU A 181 46.59 -4.75 47.11
CA GLU A 181 46.92 -4.02 48.34
C GLU A 181 46.40 -4.70 49.62
N GLU A 182 45.26 -5.41 49.53
CA GLU A 182 44.68 -6.18 50.63
C GLU A 182 45.61 -7.34 51.10
N GLU A 183 46.47 -7.86 50.20
CA GLU A 183 47.45 -8.91 50.53
C GLU A 183 48.79 -8.37 51.10
N ALA A 184 49.07 -7.06 50.96
CA ALA A 184 50.39 -6.47 51.22
C ALA A 184 50.53 -5.71 52.54
N ALA A 185 49.47 -5.53 53.35
CA ALA A 185 49.49 -4.68 54.53
C ALA A 185 49.43 -5.45 55.88
N PRO A 186 50.59 -5.79 56.49
CA PRO A 186 50.65 -6.28 57.87
C PRO A 186 50.79 -5.09 58.84
N GLY A 187 49.67 -4.52 59.30
CA GLY A 187 49.72 -3.34 60.17
C GLY A 187 48.51 -3.21 61.12
N PRO A 188 48.71 -3.19 62.45
CA PRO A 188 47.61 -3.16 63.42
C PRO A 188 47.19 -1.70 63.71
N ARG A 189 46.30 -1.10 62.92
CA ARG A 189 45.67 0.19 63.29
C ARG A 189 44.24 0.32 62.78
N THR A 190 43.32 0.55 63.72
CA THR A 190 41.94 1.04 63.52
C THR A 190 41.21 0.38 62.34
N GLU A 191 41.24 -0.96 62.34
CA GLU A 191 40.83 -1.81 61.21
C GLU A 191 39.34 -1.76 60.87
N SER A 192 38.45 -1.45 61.82
CA SER A 192 37.02 -1.72 61.58
C SER A 192 36.35 -0.76 60.60
N GLU A 193 36.68 0.54 60.62
CA GLU A 193 36.01 1.53 59.75
C GLU A 193 36.62 1.61 58.34
N THR A 194 37.93 1.43 58.25
CA THR A 194 38.66 1.43 56.97
C THR A 194 38.32 0.19 56.14
N VAL A 195 38.24 -0.99 56.75
CA VAL A 195 37.84 -2.23 56.07
C VAL A 195 36.39 -2.17 55.58
N GLU A 196 35.47 -1.63 56.38
CA GLU A 196 34.07 -1.42 56.00
C GLU A 196 33.95 -0.49 54.77
N ARG A 197 34.77 0.57 54.71
CA ARG A 197 34.81 1.51 53.58
C ARG A 197 35.36 0.87 52.31
N HIS A 198 36.48 0.15 52.39
CA HIS A 198 37.06 -0.58 51.24
C HIS A 198 36.10 -1.63 50.72
N ARG A 199 35.43 -2.39 51.60
CA ARG A 199 34.39 -3.35 51.20
C ARG A 199 33.23 -2.69 50.44
N LYS A 200 32.78 -1.51 50.87
CA LYS A 200 31.73 -0.74 50.18
C LYS A 200 32.18 -0.23 48.82
N ILE A 201 33.41 0.29 48.71
CA ILE A 201 34.00 0.74 47.44
C ILE A 201 34.15 -0.43 46.47
N LYS A 202 34.71 -1.56 46.91
CA LYS A 202 34.84 -2.81 46.14
C LYS A 202 33.49 -3.30 45.62
N ALA A 203 32.45 -3.29 46.47
CA ALA A 203 31.09 -3.65 46.09
C ALA A 203 30.44 -2.64 45.13
N GLN A 204 30.79 -1.35 45.18
CA GLN A 204 30.34 -0.36 44.19
C GLN A 204 31.05 -0.53 42.85
N ILE A 205 32.39 -0.71 42.85
CA ILE A 205 33.18 -0.96 41.64
C ILE A 205 32.68 -2.24 40.95
N ALA A 206 32.49 -3.34 41.68
CA ALA A 206 31.96 -4.58 41.13
C ALA A 206 30.56 -4.40 40.48
N ARG A 207 29.69 -3.58 41.08
CA ARG A 207 28.39 -3.23 40.49
C ARG A 207 28.50 -2.40 39.22
N MET A 208 29.44 -1.45 39.16
CA MET A 208 29.66 -0.64 37.95
C MET A 208 30.29 -1.48 36.82
N VAL A 209 31.16 -2.44 37.16
CA VAL A 209 31.69 -3.42 36.19
C VAL A 209 30.55 -4.24 35.60
N GLU A 210 29.64 -4.74 36.45
CA GLU A 210 28.49 -5.53 36.00
C GLU A 210 27.53 -4.70 35.14
N LEU A 211 27.23 -3.45 35.54
CA LEU A 211 26.40 -2.56 34.72
C LEU A 211 27.01 -2.32 33.33
N THR A 212 28.32 -2.09 33.28
CA THR A 212 29.02 -1.89 32.01
C THR A 212 29.04 -3.17 31.16
N ARG A 213 29.15 -4.33 31.81
CA ARG A 213 29.03 -5.65 31.17
C ARG A 213 27.64 -5.85 30.54
N LEU A 214 26.58 -5.37 31.19
CA LEU A 214 25.21 -5.43 30.68
C LEU A 214 24.93 -4.43 29.55
N MET A 215 25.57 -3.26 29.57
CA MET A 215 25.42 -2.24 28.51
C MET A 215 26.12 -2.62 27.21
N ARG A 216 27.27 -3.32 27.27
CA ARG A 216 28.07 -3.67 26.09
C ARG A 216 27.27 -4.44 25.01
N PRO A 217 26.51 -5.52 25.33
CA PRO A 217 25.68 -6.21 24.33
C PRO A 217 24.63 -5.32 23.68
N GLN A 218 24.12 -4.29 24.37
CA GLN A 218 23.13 -3.37 23.80
C GLN A 218 23.79 -2.40 22.80
N LEU A 219 24.98 -1.89 23.13
CA LEU A 219 25.77 -1.06 22.21
C LEU A 219 26.21 -1.85 20.98
N ASP A 220 26.63 -3.11 21.17
CA ASP A 220 27.01 -4.00 20.06
C ASP A 220 25.82 -4.34 19.17
N LYS A 221 24.64 -4.56 19.75
CA LYS A 221 23.39 -4.70 18.98
C LYS A 221 23.10 -3.45 18.16
N MET A 222 23.11 -2.27 18.79
CA MET A 222 22.87 -1.00 18.08
C MET A 222 23.86 -0.79 16.93
N ARG A 223 25.14 -1.16 17.14
CA ARG A 223 26.17 -1.09 16.10
C ARG A 223 25.91 -2.09 14.97
N GLY A 224 25.48 -3.31 15.31
CA GLY A 224 25.08 -4.34 14.35
C GLY A 224 23.91 -3.88 13.46
N TRP A 225 22.90 -3.25 14.05
CA TRP A 225 21.77 -2.66 13.32
C TRP A 225 22.23 -1.58 12.33
N LEU A 226 23.13 -0.68 12.76
CA LEU A 226 23.70 0.33 11.87
C LEU A 226 24.50 -0.30 10.73
N HIS A 227 25.33 -1.31 10.99
CA HIS A 227 26.11 -1.99 9.96
C HIS A 227 25.26 -2.77 8.96
N GLN A 228 24.24 -3.49 9.42
CA GLN A 228 23.29 -4.16 8.53
C GLN A 228 22.64 -3.14 7.61
N THR A 229 22.11 -2.04 8.16
CA THR A 229 21.41 -0.99 7.40
C THR A 229 22.32 -0.27 6.38
N ILE A 230 23.65 -0.26 6.56
CA ILE A 230 24.59 0.33 5.58
C ILE A 230 24.82 -0.60 4.39
N HIS A 231 24.90 -1.92 4.61
CA HIS A 231 24.98 -2.88 3.50
C HIS A 231 23.72 -2.90 2.63
N PHE A 232 22.56 -2.48 3.17
CA PHE A 232 21.35 -2.22 2.38
C PHE A 232 21.49 -1.07 1.36
N ARG A 233 22.52 -0.22 1.46
CA ARG A 233 22.72 0.94 0.57
C ARG A 233 23.40 0.58 -0.77
N ASP A 234 24.20 -0.48 -0.80
CA ASP A 234 25.17 -0.73 -1.90
C ASP A 234 24.77 -1.83 -2.88
N GLY A 235 23.63 -2.52 -2.70
CA GLY A 235 23.14 -3.45 -3.71
C GLY A 235 22.07 -4.41 -3.20
N GLU A 236 20.94 -4.40 -3.89
CA GLU A 236 19.81 -5.33 -3.79
C GLU A 236 18.90 -5.22 -2.55
N PHE A 237 17.71 -4.71 -2.83
CA PHE A 237 16.60 -4.58 -1.90
C PHE A 237 15.92 -5.96 -1.73
N PHE A 238 16.08 -6.60 -0.57
CA PHE A 238 15.13 -7.64 -0.12
C PHE A 238 14.17 -7.01 0.92
N PRO A 239 12.93 -6.65 0.54
CA PRO A 239 11.97 -6.00 1.44
C PRO A 239 11.47 -6.88 2.60
N LEU A 240 11.92 -8.13 2.70
CA LEU A 240 11.41 -9.10 3.66
C LEU A 240 12.07 -9.01 5.05
N ASP A 241 13.34 -8.58 5.15
CA ASP A 241 14.06 -8.75 6.42
C ASP A 241 13.71 -7.67 7.46
N TRP A 242 13.44 -6.43 7.05
CA TRP A 242 13.02 -5.39 8.00
C TRP A 242 11.64 -5.68 8.62
N PHE A 243 10.71 -6.23 7.83
CA PHE A 243 9.38 -6.59 8.30
C PHE A 243 9.42 -7.83 9.20
N VAL A 244 10.26 -8.82 8.87
CA VAL A 244 10.44 -10.03 9.69
C VAL A 244 11.12 -9.69 11.02
N VAL A 245 12.13 -8.82 11.03
CA VAL A 245 12.79 -8.40 12.29
C VAL A 245 11.86 -7.54 13.14
N SER A 246 11.09 -6.62 12.53
CA SER A 246 10.11 -5.82 13.25
C SER A 246 8.97 -6.68 13.85
N LEU A 247 8.51 -7.70 13.13
CA LEU A 247 7.55 -8.68 13.66
C LEU A 247 8.16 -9.55 14.77
N HIS A 248 9.44 -9.93 14.67
CA HIS A 248 10.09 -10.76 15.68
C HIS A 248 10.33 -10.00 16.99
N VAL A 249 10.63 -8.71 16.91
CA VAL A 249 10.73 -7.82 18.08
C VAL A 249 9.35 -7.56 18.68
N ALA A 250 8.31 -7.36 17.88
CA ALA A 250 6.94 -7.20 18.38
C ALA A 250 6.40 -8.47 19.06
N ARG A 251 6.80 -9.66 18.59
CA ARG A 251 6.35 -10.95 19.11
C ARG A 251 7.11 -11.42 20.37
N THR A 252 8.28 -10.85 20.65
CA THR A 252 9.06 -11.12 21.87
C THR A 252 8.78 -10.10 22.97
N ALA A 253 8.04 -9.03 22.67
CA ALA A 253 7.59 -8.01 23.62
C ALA A 253 6.20 -8.29 24.25
N THR A 254 5.57 -9.42 23.90
CA THR A 254 4.33 -9.96 24.48
C THR A 254 4.61 -11.28 25.15
#